data_AF-A0A6C0J632-F1
#
_entry.id   AF-A0A6C0J632-F1
#
_cell.length_a   1.000
_cell.length_b   1.000
_cell.length_c   1.000
_cell.angle_alpha   90.00
_cell.angle_beta   90.00
_cell.angle_gamma   90.00
#
_symmetry.space_group_name_H-M   'P 1'
#
loop_
_entity.id
_entity.type
_entity.pdbx_description
1 polymer ?
#
loop_
_entity_poly.entity_id
_entity_poly.type
_entity_poly.pdbx_seq_one_letter_code
_entity_poly.pdbx_strand_id
1 'polypeptide(L)'
;MSNFLYSTDEETTGKINIDELYDRAQQRDLKQLAIFNKLLNRIHNKIKSTTRVVKKDTHIWFTVPEYIFGEPLYNQGDCIGYLVVKLEENGFHVKYLHPNTLFVSWADWIPAYVRSEVKKKTGKVLDEKGNILRDLNAEKEAAEEEENMNSGLFNDKNKSTQKNKKDYTPLDQYKPTGNLVYKPEMFEKIEKKMG
;
A
#
# COMPACT_ATOMS: atom_id res chain seq x y z
N MET A 1 -36.82 43.83 41.27
CA MET A 1 -36.71 44.26 39.85
C MET A 1 -35.25 44.09 39.46
N SER A 2 -34.95 43.16 38.56
CA SER A 2 -33.61 43.00 38.00
C SER A 2 -33.39 44.11 36.96
N ASN A 3 -32.38 44.96 37.16
CA ASN A 3 -31.96 45.91 36.13
C ASN A 3 -31.30 45.14 34.98
N PHE A 4 -31.82 45.33 33.76
CA PHE A 4 -31.37 44.63 32.56
C PHE A 4 -30.37 45.43 31.72
N LEU A 5 -30.27 46.75 31.96
CA LEU A 5 -29.34 47.63 31.28
C LEU A 5 -28.34 48.15 32.31
N TYR A 6 -27.05 47.95 32.05
CA TYR A 6 -25.98 48.46 32.88
C TYR A 6 -25.53 49.83 32.36
N SER A 7 -25.07 50.70 33.26
CA SER A 7 -24.53 52.02 32.88
C SER A 7 -23.26 51.94 32.00
N THR A 8 -22.70 50.74 31.84
CA THR A 8 -21.52 50.44 31.01
C THR A 8 -21.86 49.91 29.62
N ASP A 9 -23.14 49.70 29.30
CA ASP A 9 -23.55 49.15 28.02
C ASP A 9 -23.40 50.22 26.92
N GLU A 10 -22.64 49.93 25.87
CA GLU A 10 -22.50 50.81 24.71
C GLU A 10 -23.49 50.44 23.61
N GLU A 11 -24.06 51.46 22.95
CA GLU A 11 -24.97 51.26 21.80
C GLU A 11 -24.17 50.78 20.58
N THR A 12 -24.48 49.57 20.10
CA THR A 12 -23.88 49.01 18.88
C THR A 12 -24.89 49.01 17.75
N THR A 13 -24.56 49.65 16.63
CA THR A 13 -25.44 49.76 15.43
C THR A 13 -25.00 48.86 14.27
N GLY A 14 -23.84 48.19 14.39
CA GLY A 14 -23.25 47.33 13.36
C GLY A 14 -23.55 45.84 13.53
N LYS A 15 -23.37 45.05 12.46
CA LYS A 15 -23.43 43.59 12.50
C LYS A 15 -22.09 43.03 13.00
N ILE A 16 -22.14 42.02 13.88
CA ILE A 16 -20.94 41.30 14.34
C ILE A 16 -20.44 40.32 13.26
N ASN A 17 -19.12 40.20 13.11
CA ASN A 17 -18.53 39.14 12.30
C ASN A 17 -18.57 37.82 13.10
N ILE A 18 -19.23 36.81 12.54
CA ILE A 18 -19.41 35.51 13.20
C ILE A 18 -18.07 34.76 13.28
N ASP A 19 -17.15 34.99 12.34
CA ASP A 19 -15.87 34.29 12.29
C ASP A 19 -14.95 34.71 13.45
N GLU A 20 -14.97 36.00 13.82
CA GLU A 20 -14.19 36.54 14.96
C GLU A 20 -14.58 35.89 16.30
N LEU A 21 -15.76 35.28 16.38
CA LEU A 21 -16.20 34.54 17.56
C LEU A 21 -15.39 33.24 17.75
N TYR A 22 -14.82 32.68 16.68
CA TYR A 22 -14.05 31.43 16.70
C TYR A 22 -12.54 31.64 16.84
N ASP A 23 -12.02 32.85 16.64
CA ASP A 23 -10.58 33.14 16.72
C ASP A 23 -9.96 32.69 18.04
N ARG A 24 -10.66 32.91 19.15
CA ARG A 24 -10.17 32.48 20.48
C ARG A 24 -10.12 30.97 20.63
N ALA A 25 -11.04 30.23 19.99
CA ALA A 25 -11.03 28.77 19.99
C ALA A 25 -9.87 28.26 19.15
N GLN A 26 -9.73 28.76 17.93
CA GLN A 26 -8.61 28.42 17.04
C GLN A 26 -7.25 28.70 17.69
N GLN A 27 -7.08 29.84 18.37
CA GLN A 27 -5.86 30.16 19.09
C GLN A 27 -5.54 29.16 20.22
N ARG A 28 -6.55 28.60 20.88
CA ARG A 28 -6.35 27.56 21.91
C ARG A 28 -5.89 26.25 21.27
N ASP A 29 -6.54 25.84 20.18
CA ASP A 29 -6.20 24.61 19.47
C ASP A 29 -4.78 24.67 18.89
N LEU A 30 -4.39 25.81 18.31
CA LEU A 30 -3.03 26.05 17.82
C LEU A 30 -1.99 25.96 18.95
N LYS A 31 -2.29 26.49 20.14
CA LYS A 31 -1.40 26.38 21.31
C LYS A 31 -1.28 24.94 21.78
N GLN A 32 -2.38 24.19 21.83
CA GLN A 32 -2.38 22.77 22.19
C GLN A 32 -1.52 21.95 21.22
N LEU A 33 -1.69 22.15 19.91
CA LEU A 33 -0.85 21.53 18.88
C LEU A 33 0.63 21.89 19.04
N ALA A 34 0.94 23.14 19.37
CA ALA A 34 2.32 23.57 19.63
C ALA A 34 2.95 22.81 20.81
N ILE A 35 2.20 22.59 21.90
CA ILE A 35 2.66 21.79 23.04
C ILE A 35 2.93 20.34 22.63
N PHE A 36 2.00 19.74 21.86
CA PHE A 36 2.15 18.36 21.39
C PHE A 36 3.37 18.20 20.48
N ASN A 37 3.60 19.16 19.57
CA ASN A 37 4.78 19.18 18.71
C ASN A 37 6.10 19.32 19.51
N LYS A 38 6.11 20.09 20.61
CA LYS A 38 7.27 20.17 21.50
C LYS A 38 7.57 18.81 22.14
N LEU A 39 6.55 18.07 22.59
CA LEU A 39 6.72 16.72 23.13
C LEU A 39 7.17 15.71 22.07
N LEU A 40 6.60 15.77 20.87
CA LEU A 40 7.04 14.94 19.74
C LEU A 40 8.53 15.15 19.45
N ASN A 41 8.99 16.41 19.43
CA ASN A 41 10.41 16.72 19.23
C ASN A 41 11.29 16.16 20.36
N ARG A 42 10.81 16.14 21.61
CA ARG A 42 11.53 15.49 22.72
C ARG A 42 11.70 13.99 22.50
N ILE A 43 10.67 13.30 22.00
CA ILE A 43 10.76 11.88 21.64
C ILE A 43 11.80 11.69 20.54
N HIS A 44 11.73 12.46 19.45
CA HIS A 44 12.70 12.37 18.35
C HIS A 44 14.14 12.61 18.81
N ASN A 45 14.36 13.58 19.70
CA ASN A 45 15.68 13.83 20.27
C ASN A 45 16.15 12.68 21.17
N LYS A 46 15.25 12.08 21.95
CA LYS A 46 15.55 10.89 22.76
C LYS A 46 15.97 9.72 21.87
N ILE A 47 15.24 9.43 20.80
CA ILE A 47 15.60 8.41 19.79
C ILE A 47 17.01 8.67 19.22
N LYS A 48 17.28 9.90 18.78
CA LYS A 48 18.60 10.30 18.25
C LYS A 48 19.72 10.16 19.28
N SER A 49 19.45 10.48 20.54
CA SER A 49 20.45 10.32 21.61
C SER A 49 20.71 8.84 21.92
N THR A 50 19.67 8.01 22.00
CA THR A 50 19.80 6.58 22.29
C THR A 50 20.63 5.87 21.23
N THR A 51 20.34 6.12 19.95
CA THR A 51 21.11 5.53 18.83
C THR A 51 22.58 5.94 18.82
N ARG A 52 22.90 7.15 19.29
CA ARG A 52 24.29 7.61 19.43
C ARG A 52 25.02 6.96 20.60
N VAL A 53 24.33 6.77 21.73
CA VAL A 53 24.93 6.22 22.96
C VAL A 53 25.09 4.70 22.85
N VAL A 54 24.04 3.99 22.45
CA VAL A 54 24.00 2.53 22.39
C VAL A 54 23.71 2.08 20.96
N LYS A 55 24.75 1.64 20.24
CA LYS A 55 24.66 1.26 18.81
C LYS A 55 23.70 0.10 18.51
N LYS A 56 23.34 -0.70 19.52
CA LYS A 56 22.48 -1.89 19.37
C LYS A 56 21.01 -1.60 19.72
N ASP A 57 20.71 -0.51 20.41
CA ASP A 57 19.35 -0.25 20.87
C ASP A 57 18.50 0.36 19.75
N THR A 58 17.42 -0.34 19.42
CA THR A 58 16.46 0.00 18.36
C THR A 58 15.08 0.38 18.90
N HIS A 59 14.99 0.66 20.19
CA HIS A 59 13.74 1.01 20.87
C HIS A 59 13.98 2.00 22.02
N ILE A 60 12.92 2.71 22.41
CA ILE A 60 12.88 3.53 23.62
C ILE A 60 11.55 3.36 24.35
N TRP A 61 11.63 3.58 25.65
CA TRP A 61 10.50 3.85 26.52
C TRP A 61 10.41 5.35 26.77
N PHE A 62 9.24 5.94 26.56
CA PHE A 62 9.00 7.36 26.81
C PHE A 62 7.80 7.53 27.73
N THR A 63 8.01 8.16 28.88
CA THR A 63 6.94 8.50 29.81
C THR A 63 6.36 9.86 29.43
N VAL A 64 5.08 9.89 29.10
CA VAL A 64 4.36 11.11 28.76
C VAL A 64 3.98 11.83 30.06
N PRO A 65 4.41 13.09 30.27
CA PRO A 65 4.07 13.83 31.48
C PRO A 65 2.55 13.92 31.67
N GLU A 66 2.09 13.72 32.89
CA GLU A 66 0.67 13.89 33.24
C GLU A 66 0.26 15.36 33.24
N TYR A 67 1.18 16.22 33.67
CA TYR A 67 0.98 17.67 33.75
C TYR A 67 2.22 18.42 33.26
N ILE A 68 2.01 19.58 32.64
CA ILE A 68 3.07 20.51 32.22
C ILE A 68 2.85 21.85 32.89
N PHE A 69 3.82 22.26 33.70
CA PHE A 69 3.74 23.54 34.41
C PHE A 69 3.67 24.71 33.42
N GLY A 70 2.70 25.60 33.64
CA GLY A 70 2.48 26.80 32.82
C GLY A 70 1.68 26.57 31.54
N GLU A 71 1.26 25.34 31.24
CA GLU A 71 0.50 25.02 30.03
C GLU A 71 -0.87 24.44 30.39
N PRO A 72 -1.88 25.29 30.68
CA PRO A 72 -3.19 24.84 31.17
C PRO A 72 -4.05 24.13 30.11
N LEU A 73 -3.69 24.26 28.82
CA LEU A 73 -4.39 23.62 27.70
C LEU A 73 -3.87 22.19 27.44
N TYR A 74 -2.90 21.72 28.23
CA TYR A 74 -2.33 20.39 28.05
C TYR A 74 -3.27 19.31 28.59
N ASN A 75 -3.72 18.43 27.70
CA ASN A 75 -4.41 17.20 28.04
C ASN A 75 -3.52 16.00 27.68
N GLN A 76 -3.24 15.16 28.67
CA GLN A 76 -2.39 13.98 28.50
C GLN A 76 -2.99 12.96 27.52
N GLY A 77 -4.29 12.69 27.59
CA GLY A 77 -4.95 11.70 26.74
C GLY A 77 -4.88 12.07 25.26
N ASP A 78 -5.23 13.32 24.95
CA ASP A 78 -5.15 13.87 23.60
C ASP A 78 -3.71 13.90 23.09
N CYS A 79 -2.75 14.21 23.97
CA CYS A 79 -1.34 14.20 23.62
C CYS A 79 -0.85 12.78 23.27
N ILE A 80 -1.20 11.77 24.06
CA ILE A 80 -0.85 10.37 23.78
C ILE A 80 -1.40 9.96 22.41
N GLY A 81 -2.69 10.23 22.15
CA GLY A 81 -3.31 9.93 20.87
C GLY A 81 -2.59 10.61 19.70
N TYR A 82 -2.31 11.90 19.83
CA TYR A 82 -1.57 12.66 18.82
C TYR A 82 -0.17 12.08 18.56
N LEU A 83 0.56 11.75 19.62
CA LEU A 83 1.91 11.19 19.52
C LEU A 83 1.93 9.83 18.84
N VAL A 84 0.98 8.95 19.19
CA VAL A 84 0.86 7.63 18.56
C VAL A 84 0.64 7.77 17.05
N VAL A 85 -0.36 8.56 16.65
CA VAL A 85 -0.66 8.78 15.22
C VAL A 85 0.54 9.36 14.47
N LYS A 86 1.19 10.40 15.02
CA LYS A 86 2.33 11.04 14.37
C LYS A 86 3.57 10.15 14.27
N LEU A 87 3.81 9.30 15.25
CA LEU A 87 4.93 8.36 15.23
C LEU A 87 4.66 7.18 14.28
N GLU A 88 3.42 6.69 14.23
CA GLU A 88 3.00 5.66 13.27
C GLU A 88 3.05 6.16 11.82
N GLU A 89 2.62 7.41 11.56
CA GLU A 89 2.77 8.08 10.26
C GLU A 89 4.24 8.14 9.81
N ASN A 90 5.17 8.31 10.75
CA ASN A 90 6.61 8.29 10.47
C ASN A 90 7.19 6.87 10.28
N GLY A 91 6.37 5.82 10.41
CA GLY A 91 6.80 4.43 10.24
C GLY A 91 7.39 3.76 11.49
N PHE A 92 7.34 4.43 12.65
CA PHE A 92 7.74 3.79 13.91
C PHE A 92 6.68 2.80 14.39
N HIS A 93 7.13 1.72 15.02
CA HIS A 93 6.22 0.82 15.72
C HIS A 93 5.99 1.34 17.15
N VAL A 94 4.75 1.68 17.47
CA VAL A 94 4.38 2.31 18.74
C VAL A 94 3.38 1.43 19.50
N LYS A 95 3.57 1.29 20.81
CA LYS A 95 2.59 0.68 21.71
C LYS A 95 2.39 1.52 22.95
N TYR A 96 1.14 1.70 23.35
CA TYR A 96 0.80 2.33 24.61
C TYR A 96 0.78 1.30 25.76
N LEU A 97 1.49 1.62 26.84
CA LEU A 97 1.49 0.88 28.09
C LEU A 97 0.95 1.78 29.21
N HIS A 98 -0.10 1.31 29.88
CA HIS A 98 -0.71 2.01 31.01
C HIS A 98 0.30 2.16 32.17
N PRO A 99 0.37 3.34 32.85
CA PRO A 99 -0.55 4.48 32.76
C PRO A 99 -0.20 5.55 31.71
N ASN A 100 1.07 5.77 31.40
CA ASN A 100 1.49 6.91 30.56
C ASN A 100 2.77 6.63 29.76
N THR A 101 3.08 5.36 29.51
CA THR A 101 4.32 4.97 28.85
C THR A 101 4.07 4.63 27.39
N LEU A 102 4.89 5.18 26.50
CA LEU A 102 4.95 4.82 25.09
C LEU A 102 6.19 3.99 24.84
N PHE A 103 5.99 2.81 24.27
CA PHE A 103 7.02 2.02 23.63
C PHE A 103 7.14 2.47 22.18
N VAL A 104 8.34 2.86 21.75
CA VAL A 104 8.62 3.27 20.37
C VAL A 104 9.83 2.48 19.87
N SER A 105 9.66 1.74 18.78
CA SER A 105 10.74 0.95 18.18
C SER A 105 10.86 1.16 16.67
N TRP A 106 12.09 1.08 16.17
CA TRP A 106 12.46 1.10 14.75
C TRP A 106 13.30 -0.13 14.37
N ALA A 107 13.15 -1.23 15.12
CA ALA A 107 13.87 -2.47 14.88
C ALA A 107 13.51 -3.11 13.53
N ASP A 108 12.25 -2.99 13.12
CA ASP A 108 11.72 -3.59 11.90
C ASP A 108 12.03 -2.76 10.64
N TRP A 109 12.68 -1.59 10.81
CA TRP A 109 12.99 -0.70 9.70
C TRP A 109 14.26 -1.13 8.97
N ILE A 110 14.16 -1.38 7.67
CA ILE A 110 15.31 -1.78 6.85
C ILE A 110 15.96 -0.55 6.19
N PRO A 111 17.22 -0.22 6.52
CA PRO A 111 17.91 0.91 5.92
C PRO A 111 18.06 0.77 4.40
N ALA A 112 18.06 1.91 3.70
CA ALA A 112 18.17 1.96 2.24
C ALA A 112 19.43 1.27 1.71
N TYR A 113 20.56 1.35 2.43
CA TYR A 113 21.80 0.68 2.01
C TYR A 113 21.64 -0.85 1.99
N VAL A 114 21.01 -1.43 3.01
CA VAL A 114 20.71 -2.88 3.06
C VAL A 114 19.77 -3.27 1.92
N ARG A 115 18.70 -2.49 1.69
CA ARG A 115 17.77 -2.73 0.57
C ARG A 115 18.49 -2.75 -0.78
N SER A 116 19.43 -1.82 -0.98
CA SER A 116 20.22 -1.76 -2.21
C SER A 116 21.12 -2.98 -2.42
N GLU A 117 21.72 -3.51 -1.35
CA GLU A 117 22.54 -4.72 -1.41
C GLU A 117 21.71 -5.98 -1.66
N VAL A 118 20.56 -6.10 -0.99
CA VAL A 118 19.64 -7.23 -1.19
C VAL A 118 19.11 -7.23 -2.62
N LYS A 119 18.77 -6.05 -3.17
CA LYS A 119 18.37 -5.90 -4.57
C LYS A 119 19.46 -6.36 -5.54
N LYS A 120 20.72 -5.99 -5.29
CA LYS A 120 21.86 -6.41 -6.14
C LYS A 120 22.11 -7.92 -6.08
N LYS A 121 22.03 -8.52 -4.89
CA LYS A 121 22.33 -9.95 -4.68
C LYS A 121 21.19 -10.87 -5.12
N THR A 122 19.96 -10.47 -4.85
CA THR A 122 18.78 -11.35 -4.96
C THR A 122 17.86 -10.96 -6.11
N GLY A 123 18.03 -9.79 -6.72
CA GLY A 123 17.12 -9.26 -7.74
C GLY A 123 15.74 -8.83 -7.20
N LYS A 124 15.51 -8.93 -5.89
CA LYS A 124 14.23 -8.61 -5.24
C LYS A 124 14.20 -7.17 -4.75
N VAL A 125 13.12 -6.45 -5.02
CA VAL A 125 12.88 -5.10 -4.51
C VAL A 125 12.06 -5.20 -3.23
N LEU A 126 12.67 -4.78 -2.11
CA LEU A 126 12.04 -4.82 -0.78
C LEU A 126 11.51 -3.44 -0.38
N ASP A 127 10.39 -3.46 0.34
CA ASP A 127 9.82 -2.32 1.06
C ASP A 127 10.59 -2.02 2.36
N GLU A 128 10.29 -0.88 2.98
CA GLU A 128 10.86 -0.39 4.24
C GLU A 128 10.66 -1.35 5.42
N LYS A 129 9.55 -2.10 5.39
CA LYS A 129 9.19 -3.12 6.38
C LYS A 129 9.63 -4.54 6.00
N GLY A 130 10.34 -4.70 4.88
CA GLY A 130 10.85 -6.01 4.42
C GLY A 130 9.88 -6.83 3.58
N ASN A 131 8.74 -6.28 3.19
CA ASN A 131 7.84 -6.94 2.23
C ASN A 131 8.44 -6.91 0.82
N ILE A 132 8.29 -8.01 0.07
CA ILE A 132 8.76 -8.08 -1.32
C ILE A 132 7.73 -7.36 -2.21
N LEU A 133 8.16 -6.28 -2.88
CA LEU A 133 7.31 -5.53 -3.81
C LEU A 133 7.36 -6.11 -5.22
N ARG A 134 8.57 -6.50 -5.67
CA ARG A 134 8.82 -6.91 -7.05
C ARG A 134 10.00 -7.86 -7.13
N ASP A 135 9.84 -8.95 -7.87
CA ASP A 135 10.90 -9.91 -8.16
C ASP A 135 11.39 -9.70 -9.60
N LEU A 136 12.52 -9.01 -9.78
CA LEU A 136 13.05 -8.70 -11.12
C LEU A 136 13.54 -9.95 -11.86
N ASN A 137 13.85 -11.02 -11.13
CA ASN A 137 14.26 -12.29 -11.76
C ASN A 137 13.05 -13.00 -12.38
N ALA A 138 11.90 -13.05 -11.69
CA ALA A 138 10.68 -13.65 -12.24
C ALA A 138 10.17 -12.89 -13.48
N GLU A 139 10.33 -11.56 -13.49
CA GLU A 139 9.96 -10.74 -14.65
C GLU A 139 10.93 -10.89 -15.83
N LYS A 140 12.23 -11.08 -15.55
CA LYS A 140 13.20 -11.39 -16.60
C LYS A 140 12.98 -12.78 -17.16
N GLU A 141 12.72 -13.77 -16.31
CA GLU A 141 12.36 -15.13 -16.73
C GLU A 141 11.09 -15.12 -17.59
N ALA A 142 10.05 -14.38 -17.19
CA ALA A 142 8.83 -14.23 -17.99
C ALA A 142 9.08 -13.50 -19.33
N ALA A 143 9.92 -12.47 -19.36
CA ALA A 143 10.27 -11.76 -20.60
C ALA A 143 11.14 -12.60 -21.55
N GLU A 144 12.09 -13.37 -21.01
CA GLU A 144 12.93 -14.29 -21.79
C GLU A 144 12.11 -15.46 -22.36
N GLU A 145 11.10 -15.95 -21.63
CA GLU A 145 10.15 -16.94 -22.13
C GLU A 145 9.27 -16.40 -23.27
N GLU A 146 8.79 -15.16 -23.18
CA GLU A 146 8.02 -14.53 -24.26
C GLU A 146 8.86 -14.29 -25.53
N GLU A 147 10.11 -13.83 -25.41
CA GLU A 147 10.99 -13.69 -26.57
C GLU A 147 11.32 -15.04 -27.22
N ASN A 148 11.50 -16.11 -26.43
CA ASN A 148 11.78 -17.44 -26.95
C ASN A 148 10.58 -18.03 -27.70
N MET A 149 9.35 -17.87 -27.20
CA MET A 149 8.13 -18.26 -27.91
C MET A 149 7.96 -17.50 -29.23
N ASN A 150 8.30 -16.20 -29.25
CA ASN A 150 8.22 -15.40 -30.47
C ASN A 150 9.34 -15.77 -31.47
N SER A 151 10.51 -16.16 -31.00
CA SER A 151 11.62 -16.65 -31.84
C SER A 151 11.27 -17.95 -32.59
N GLY A 152 10.44 -18.81 -31.98
CA GLY A 152 9.90 -20.02 -32.62
C GLY A 152 8.89 -19.76 -33.75
N LEU A 153 8.24 -18.59 -33.75
CA LEU A 153 7.26 -18.20 -34.76
C LEU A 153 7.91 -17.64 -36.05
N PHE A 154 9.10 -17.03 -35.93
CA PHE A 154 9.81 -16.44 -37.08
C PHE A 154 10.85 -17.36 -37.72
N ASN A 155 11.13 -18.53 -37.13
CA ASN A 155 12.14 -19.47 -37.67
C ASN A 155 11.58 -20.45 -38.72
N ASP A 156 10.31 -20.34 -39.13
CA ASP A 156 9.71 -21.20 -40.15
C ASP A 156 9.97 -20.73 -41.59
N LYS A 157 11.21 -20.31 -41.87
CA LYS A 157 11.70 -19.99 -43.22
C LYS A 157 13.00 -20.69 -43.61
N ASN A 158 13.37 -21.77 -42.92
CA ASN A 158 14.44 -22.64 -43.39
C ASN A 158 14.31 -24.08 -42.84
N LYS A 159 13.28 -24.80 -43.28
CA LYS A 159 13.33 -26.27 -43.30
C LYS A 159 12.92 -26.80 -44.67
N SER A 160 13.93 -27.28 -45.38
CA SER A 160 13.84 -28.15 -46.54
C SER A 160 13.12 -29.45 -46.16
N THR A 161 11.81 -29.50 -46.38
CA THR A 161 11.03 -30.73 -46.27
C THR A 161 10.84 -31.32 -47.66
N GLN A 162 11.55 -32.42 -47.93
CA GLN A 162 11.26 -33.29 -49.06
C GLN A 162 9.77 -33.66 -49.03
N LYS A 163 9.07 -33.41 -50.14
CA LYS A 163 7.66 -33.80 -50.34
C LYS A 163 7.53 -35.33 -50.23
N ASN A 164 7.07 -35.82 -49.08
CA ASN A 164 6.39 -37.11 -49.05
C ASN A 164 5.11 -36.95 -49.89
N LYS A 165 5.01 -37.72 -50.98
CA LYS A 165 3.79 -37.83 -51.79
C LYS A 165 2.65 -38.23 -50.86
N LYS A 166 1.59 -37.42 -50.82
CA LYS A 166 0.31 -37.86 -50.27
C LYS A 166 -0.29 -38.83 -51.28
N ASP A 167 -0.40 -40.10 -50.93
CA ASP A 167 -1.22 -41.04 -51.69
C ASP A 167 -2.68 -40.63 -51.52
N TYR A 168 -3.27 -40.10 -52.58
CA TYR A 168 -4.69 -39.76 -52.60
C TYR A 168 -5.51 -41.02 -52.81
N THR A 169 -6.47 -41.28 -51.93
CA THR A 169 -7.46 -42.33 -52.15
C THR A 169 -8.32 -41.98 -53.36
N PRO A 170 -8.60 -42.92 -54.29
CA PRO A 170 -9.56 -42.72 -55.37
C PRO A 170 -10.90 -42.23 -54.82
N LEU A 171 -11.61 -41.38 -55.57
CA LEU A 171 -12.85 -40.74 -55.13
C LEU A 171 -13.88 -41.76 -54.60
N ASP A 172 -13.93 -42.95 -55.20
CA ASP A 172 -14.83 -44.05 -54.84
C ASP A 172 -14.58 -44.63 -53.44
N GLN A 173 -13.37 -44.48 -52.89
CA GLN A 173 -12.99 -45.02 -51.58
C GLN A 173 -13.05 -43.97 -50.46
N TYR A 174 -13.44 -42.74 -50.77
CA TYR A 174 -13.52 -41.67 -49.79
C TYR A 174 -14.75 -41.84 -48.88
N LYS A 175 -14.51 -42.17 -47.60
CA LYS A 175 -15.54 -42.14 -46.55
C LYS A 175 -15.32 -40.92 -45.67
N PRO A 176 -16.25 -39.94 -45.65
CA PRO A 176 -16.11 -38.77 -44.79
C PRO A 176 -16.15 -39.19 -43.32
N THR A 177 -15.09 -38.87 -42.58
CA THR A 177 -14.99 -39.14 -41.15
C THR A 177 -15.57 -37.97 -40.37
N GLY A 178 -16.84 -38.09 -40.02
CA GLY A 178 -17.58 -37.15 -39.19
C GLY A 178 -18.85 -37.81 -38.70
N ASN A 179 -19.40 -37.38 -37.57
CA ASN A 179 -20.66 -37.93 -37.06
C ASN A 179 -21.84 -37.35 -37.88
N LEU A 180 -21.97 -37.77 -39.15
CA LEU A 180 -23.01 -37.28 -40.05
C LEU A 180 -24.37 -37.84 -39.64
N VAL A 181 -25.35 -36.94 -39.53
CA VAL A 181 -26.74 -37.25 -39.14
C VAL A 181 -27.45 -38.16 -40.16
N TYR A 182 -27.02 -38.13 -41.43
CA TYR A 182 -27.56 -38.98 -42.49
C TYR A 182 -26.46 -39.86 -43.09
N LYS A 183 -26.61 -41.17 -42.92
CA LYS A 183 -25.70 -42.16 -43.51
C LYS A 183 -26.14 -42.53 -44.93
N PRO A 184 -25.20 -42.81 -45.86
CA PRO A 184 -25.52 -43.26 -47.22
C PRO A 184 -26.44 -44.49 -47.25
N GLU A 185 -26.33 -45.40 -46.28
CA GLU A 185 -27.22 -46.57 -46.11
C GLU A 185 -28.71 -46.21 -45.95
N MET A 186 -29.02 -44.98 -45.50
CA MET A 186 -30.40 -44.50 -45.35
C MET A 186 -31.03 -44.19 -46.71
N PHE A 187 -30.23 -43.77 -47.69
CA PHE A 187 -30.69 -43.46 -49.04
C PHE A 187 -30.95 -44.74 -49.86
N GLU A 188 -30.13 -45.79 -49.69
CA GLU A 188 -30.35 -47.10 -50.34
C GLU A 188 -31.70 -47.73 -49.95
N LYS A 189 -32.16 -47.52 -48.72
CA LYS A 189 -33.48 -47.99 -48.26
C LYS A 189 -34.65 -47.22 -48.88
N ILE A 190 -34.45 -45.95 -49.22
CA ILE A 190 -35.46 -45.12 -49.87
C ILE A 190 -35.55 -45.52 -51.35
N GLU A 191 -34.42 -45.75 -52.00
CA GLU A 191 -34.34 -46.16 -53.39
C GLU A 191 -34.99 -47.53 -53.64
N LYS A 192 -34.73 -48.51 -52.77
CA LYS A 192 -35.43 -49.83 -52.80
C LYS A 192 -36.93 -49.78 -52.52
N LYS A 193 -37.46 -48.65 -52.05
CA LYS A 193 -38.89 -48.46 -51.76
C LYS A 193 -39.60 -47.63 -52.84
N MET A 194 -38.84 -46.99 -53.73
CA MET A 194 -39.36 -46.18 -54.83
C MET A 194 -39.08 -46.78 -56.23
N GLY A 195 -38.37 -47.91 -56.30
CA GLY A 195 -38.29 -48.80 -57.46
C GLY A 195 -38.84 -50.18 -57.13
#